data_AF-A0A0R0K0K7-F1
#
_entry.id   AF-A0A0R0K0K7-F1
#
_cell.length_a   1.000
_cell.length_b   1.000
_cell.length_c   1.000
_cell.angle_alpha   90.00
_cell.angle_beta   90.00
_cell.angle_gamma   90.00
#
_symmetry.space_group_name_H-M   'P 1'
#
loop_
_entity.id
_entity.type
_entity.pdbx_description
1 polymer ?
#
loop_
_entity_poly.entity_id
_entity_poly.type
_entity_poly.pdbx_seq_one_letter_code
_entity_poly.pdbx_strand_id
1 'polypeptide(L)'
;MEGAEEELERRSKFLKSLIQKKKTIEQQEQHDHLQHNNVRVRACDMPLPLQSRAFRCARDLLDSMPPKKLDSKRLALTLKKMRKR
;
A
#
# COMPACT_ATOMS: atom_id res chain seq x y z
N MET A 1 -26.82 -15.07 32.94
CA MET A 1 -26.05 -13.91 32.43
C MET A 1 -24.70 -14.35 31.87
N GLU A 2 -24.01 -15.27 32.55
CA GLU A 2 -22.67 -15.80 32.21
C GLU A 2 -22.52 -16.40 30.79
N GLY A 3 -23.45 -17.23 30.32
CA GLY A 3 -23.32 -17.85 28.98
C GLY A 3 -23.39 -16.89 27.80
N ALA A 4 -24.02 -15.72 27.96
CA ALA A 4 -24.05 -14.69 26.93
C ALA A 4 -22.69 -13.96 26.83
N GLU A 5 -22.02 -13.78 27.96
CA GLU A 5 -20.70 -13.14 28.03
C GLU A 5 -19.62 -14.04 27.44
N GLU A 6 -19.66 -15.35 27.71
CA GLU A 6 -18.74 -16.32 27.11
C GLU A 6 -18.84 -16.39 25.59
N GLU A 7 -20.07 -16.39 25.06
CA GLU A 7 -20.30 -16.39 23.61
C GLU A 7 -19.86 -15.08 22.96
N LEU A 8 -20.08 -13.94 23.62
CA LEU A 8 -19.56 -12.64 23.17
C LEU A 8 -18.02 -12.64 23.16
N GLU A 9 -17.38 -13.22 24.17
CA GLU A 9 -15.93 -13.30 24.21
C GLU A 9 -15.38 -14.21 23.09
N ARG A 10 -16.01 -15.36 22.83
CA ARG A 10 -15.68 -16.25 21.69
C ARG A 10 -15.77 -15.50 20.36
N ARG A 11 -16.88 -14.78 20.12
CA ARG A 11 -17.08 -13.98 18.90
C ARG A 11 -16.05 -12.87 18.77
N SER A 12 -15.73 -12.19 19.87
CA SER A 12 -14.71 -11.13 19.91
C SER A 12 -13.33 -11.65 19.53
N LYS A 13 -12.92 -12.80 20.09
CA LYS A 13 -11.66 -13.47 19.77
C LYS A 13 -11.61 -13.91 18.29
N PHE A 14 -12.69 -14.50 17.79
CA PHE A 14 -12.79 -14.90 16.39
C PHE A 14 -12.66 -13.71 15.43
N LEU A 15 -13.40 -12.63 15.69
CA LEU A 15 -13.35 -11.42 14.88
C LEU A 15 -11.96 -10.77 14.89
N LYS A 16 -11.32 -10.68 16.07
CA LYS A 16 -9.94 -10.19 16.18
C LYS A 16 -8.96 -11.03 15.35
N SER A 17 -9.10 -12.36 15.38
CA SER A 17 -8.29 -13.27 14.56
C SER A 17 -8.49 -13.03 13.06
N LEU A 18 -9.73 -12.84 12.60
CA LEU A 18 -10.04 -12.52 11.21
C LEU A 18 -9.39 -11.20 10.77
N ILE A 19 -9.50 -10.16 11.60
CA ILE A 19 -8.90 -8.84 11.31
C ILE A 19 -7.38 -8.95 11.25
N GLN A 20 -6.77 -9.68 12.19
CA GLN A 20 -5.32 -9.85 12.23
C GLN A 20 -4.81 -10.59 10.99
N LYS A 21 -5.45 -11.72 10.61
CA LYS A 21 -5.12 -12.46 9.39
C LYS A 21 -5.19 -11.57 8.15
N LYS A 22 -6.26 -10.79 8.01
CA LYS A 22 -6.43 -9.86 6.89
C LYS A 22 -5.30 -8.82 6.82
N LYS A 23 -4.98 -8.19 7.96
CA LYS A 23 -3.88 -7.21 8.03
C LYS A 23 -2.53 -7.83 7.66
N THR A 24 -2.24 -9.04 8.13
CA THR A 24 -0.99 -9.74 7.82
C THR A 24 -0.89 -10.05 6.33
N ILE A 25 -1.96 -10.55 5.71
CA ILE A 25 -1.99 -10.83 4.26
C ILE A 25 -1.78 -9.54 3.46
N GLU A 26 -2.50 -8.47 3.79
CA GLU A 26 -2.36 -7.17 3.10
C GLU A 26 -0.93 -6.61 3.24
N GLN A 27 -0.31 -6.74 4.42
CA GLN A 27 1.08 -6.32 4.65
C GLN A 27 2.09 -7.18 3.89
N GLN A 28 1.87 -8.49 3.82
CA GLN A 28 2.73 -9.44 3.11
C GLN A 28 2.69 -9.18 1.60
N GLU A 29 1.49 -9.09 1.03
CA GLU A 29 1.28 -8.79 -0.40
C GLU A 29 1.88 -7.44 -0.78
N GLN A 30 1.74 -6.43 0.09
CA GLN A 30 2.44 -5.17 -0.11
C GLN A 30 3.95 -5.33 -0.07
N HIS A 31 4.50 -6.01 0.93
CA HIS A 31 5.94 -6.19 1.05
C HIS A 31 6.53 -6.88 -0.18
N ASP A 32 5.87 -7.93 -0.65
CA ASP A 32 6.28 -8.65 -1.86
C ASP A 32 6.19 -7.75 -3.09
N HIS A 33 5.10 -7.01 -3.27
CA HIS A 33 4.91 -6.13 -4.42
C HIS A 33 5.87 -4.91 -4.41
N LEU A 34 6.24 -4.41 -3.23
CA LEU A 34 7.23 -3.34 -3.07
C LEU A 34 8.66 -3.85 -3.29
N GLN A 35 9.00 -5.04 -2.76
CA GLN A 35 10.30 -5.67 -2.97
C GLN A 35 10.54 -5.97 -4.46
N HIS A 36 9.56 -6.53 -5.17
CA HIS A 36 9.66 -6.78 -6.61
C HIS A 36 9.87 -5.51 -7.45
N ASN A 37 9.50 -4.35 -6.90
CA ASN A 37 9.62 -3.06 -7.56
C ASN A 37 10.83 -2.23 -7.08
N ASN A 38 11.68 -2.80 -6.21
CA ASN A 38 12.78 -2.10 -5.54
C ASN A 38 12.33 -0.81 -4.81
N VAL A 39 11.09 -0.76 -4.33
CA VAL A 39 10.53 0.39 -3.62
C VAL A 39 10.58 0.13 -2.13
N ARG A 40 11.08 1.10 -1.34
CA ARG A 40 11.06 1.03 0.13
C ARG A 40 10.33 2.24 0.71
N VAL A 41 9.18 2.01 1.33
CA VAL A 41 8.41 3.04 2.02
C VAL A 41 9.02 3.32 3.39
N ARG A 42 9.33 4.59 3.67
CA ARG A 42 9.79 5.05 4.99
C ARG A 42 8.66 5.55 5.87
N ALA A 43 7.70 6.23 5.28
CA ALA A 43 6.51 6.76 5.95
C ALA A 43 5.41 6.95 4.90
N CYS A 44 4.15 6.73 5.28
CA CYS A 44 3.00 6.98 4.40
C CYS A 44 1.70 7.08 5.19
N ASP A 45 0.94 8.15 4.97
CA ASP A 45 -0.43 8.31 5.50
C ASP A 45 -1.50 7.91 4.47
N MET A 46 -1.11 7.49 3.26
CA MET A 46 -2.04 7.10 2.19
C MET A 46 -2.48 5.65 2.35
N PRO A 47 -3.74 5.29 2.06
CA PRO A 47 -4.20 3.90 2.11
C PRO A 47 -3.54 3.04 1.03
N LEU A 48 -3.44 1.73 1.28
CA LEU A 48 -2.67 0.79 0.44
C LEU A 48 -3.03 0.84 -1.06
N PRO A 49 -4.31 0.88 -1.47
CA PRO A 49 -4.67 0.96 -2.88
C PRO A 49 -4.11 2.22 -3.56
N LEU A 50 -4.03 3.32 -2.82
CA LEU A 50 -3.52 4.59 -3.30
C LEU A 50 -2.00 4.59 -3.37
N GLN A 51 -1.32 3.94 -2.42
CA GLN A 51 0.12 3.68 -2.49
C GLN A 51 0.48 2.87 -3.75
N SER A 52 -0.21 1.74 -3.98
CA SER A 52 0.02 0.88 -5.14
C SER A 52 -0.18 1.63 -6.46
N ARG A 53 -1.22 2.46 -6.56
CA ARG A 53 -1.43 3.33 -7.72
C ARG A 53 -0.32 4.36 -7.89
N ALA A 54 0.13 5.00 -6.80
CA ALA A 54 1.21 5.97 -6.84
C ALA A 54 2.53 5.35 -7.33
N PHE A 55 2.89 4.15 -6.84
CA PHE A 55 4.10 3.45 -7.28
C PHE A 55 4.02 3.04 -8.74
N ARG A 56 2.88 2.50 -9.18
CA ARG A 56 2.66 2.13 -10.58
C ARG A 56 2.83 3.35 -11.51
N CYS A 57 2.15 4.45 -11.21
CA CYS A 57 2.25 5.67 -12.00
C CYS A 57 3.68 6.24 -12.03
N ALA A 58 4.42 6.16 -10.93
CA ALA A 58 5.82 6.59 -10.91
C ALA A 58 6.70 5.70 -11.79
N ARG A 59 6.48 4.39 -11.77
CA ARG A 59 7.22 3.42 -12.59
C ARG A 59 6.92 3.58 -14.07
N ASP A 60 5.66 3.63 -14.47
CA ASP A 60 5.25 3.83 -15.86
C ASP A 60 5.87 5.11 -16.44
N LEU A 61 5.94 6.16 -15.62
CA LEU A 61 6.57 7.42 -16.01
C LEU A 61 8.10 7.29 -16.15
N LEU A 62 8.77 6.57 -15.25
CA LEU A 62 10.20 6.29 -15.36
C LEU A 62 10.52 5.44 -16.59
N ASP A 63 9.71 4.41 -16.87
CA ASP A 63 9.87 3.52 -18.03
C ASP A 63 9.65 4.27 -19.36
N SER A 64 8.80 5.31 -19.37
CA SER A 64 8.60 6.17 -20.54
C SER A 64 9.76 7.14 -20.82
N MET A 65 10.73 7.29 -19.90
CA MET A 65 11.83 8.23 -20.04
C MET A 65 13.12 7.57 -20.56
N PRO A 66 13.95 8.30 -21.33
CA PRO A 66 15.24 7.77 -21.78
C PRO A 66 16.19 7.47 -20.61
N PRO A 67 16.87 6.31 -20.60
CA PRO A 67 17.65 5.83 -19.46
C PRO A 67 18.91 6.66 -19.16
N LYS A 68 19.36 7.48 -20.11
CA LYS A 68 20.68 8.15 -20.04
C LYS A 68 20.69 9.45 -19.24
N LYS A 69 19.53 10.11 -19.05
CA LYS A 69 19.40 11.40 -18.30
C LYS A 69 17.99 11.54 -17.72
N LEU A 70 17.82 11.17 -16.45
CA LEU A 70 16.59 11.44 -15.71
C LEU A 70 16.50 12.93 -15.37
N ASP A 71 15.48 13.60 -15.91
CA ASP A 71 15.14 14.98 -15.54
C ASP A 71 14.22 14.98 -14.32
N SER A 72 14.80 15.12 -13.13
CA SER A 72 14.08 15.13 -11.86
C SER A 72 13.03 16.25 -11.78
N LYS A 73 13.25 17.40 -12.41
CA LYS A 73 12.28 18.51 -12.40
C LYS A 73 11.06 18.16 -13.23
N ARG A 74 11.27 17.59 -14.41
CA ARG A 74 10.19 17.14 -15.30
C ARG A 74 9.41 15.98 -14.69
N LEU A 75 10.10 15.04 -14.05
CA LEU A 75 9.50 13.94 -13.29
C LEU A 75 8.57 14.48 -12.20
N ALA A 76 9.08 15.37 -11.34
CA ALA A 76 8.31 15.96 -10.24
C ALA A 76 7.08 16.75 -10.74
N LEU A 77 7.23 17.55 -11.81
CA LEU A 77 6.14 18.31 -12.38
C LEU A 77 5.02 17.40 -12.92
N THR A 78 5.39 16.29 -13.56
CA THR A 78 4.44 15.34 -14.12
C THR A 78 3.70 14.60 -13.02
N LEU A 79 4.42 14.07 -12.03
CA LEU A 79 3.82 13.42 -10.85
C LEU A 79 2.85 14.36 -10.10
N LYS A 80 3.21 15.64 -9.95
CA LYS A 80 2.33 16.65 -9.32
C LYS A 80 1.04 16.85 -10.12
N LYS A 81 1.11 16.87 -11.45
CA LYS A 81 -0.07 17.05 -12.32
C LYS A 81 -0.98 15.81 -12.31
N MET A 82 -0.43 14.61 -12.12
CA MET A 82 -1.21 13.36 -12.01
C MET A 82 -2.14 13.34 -10.79
N ARG A 83 -1.84 14.11 -9.73
CA ARG A 83 -2.69 14.23 -8.54
C ARG A 83 -4.00 15.02 -8.77
N LYS A 84 -4.10 15.77 -9.87
CA LYS A 84 -5.25 16.65 -10.17
C LYS A 84 -6.26 16.03 -11.15
N ARG A 85 -6.11 14.76 -11.52
CA ARG A 85 -7.04 14.02 -12.38
C ARG A 85 -7.77 12.97 -11.56
#